data_AF-A0A3D4ZJH6-F1
#
_entry.id   AF-A0A3D4ZJH6-F1
#
_cell.length_a   1.000
_cell.length_b   1.000
_cell.length_c   1.000
_cell.angle_alpha   90.00
_cell.angle_beta   90.00
_cell.angle_gamma   90.00
#
_symmetry.space_group_name_H-M   'P 1'
#
loop_
_entity.id
_entity.type
_entity.pdbx_description
1 polymer ?
#
loop_
_entity_poly.entity_id
_entity_poly.type
_entity_poly.pdbx_seq_one_letter_code
_entity_poly.pdbx_strand_id
1 'polypeptide(L)'
;MESSATWFPFIVWRFNPSIRLTGFYAENVMYNFLPSDEDLNVADYFRGYLSRSSKIAEVNNKLSYGGVMNLNMTVDFIDFGFAKSYANPFLDVGVFSNPSEPNGRTVLASAGMEGWGVLKRFPSHPMRVALGFNLFDVYDALQGRMEPMEVEWELSVCFGLYF
;
A
#
# COMPACT_ATOMS: atom_id res chain seq x y z
N MET A 1 -10.82 16.00 10.19
CA MET A 1 -11.17 16.15 8.77
C MET A 1 -10.42 15.09 7.99
N GLU A 2 -11.13 14.26 7.24
CA GLU A 2 -10.57 13.21 6.38
C GLU A 2 -10.60 13.67 4.92
N SER A 3 -9.61 13.28 4.12
CA SER A 3 -9.56 13.57 2.69
C SER A 3 -8.84 12.47 1.93
N SER A 4 -9.33 12.20 0.73
CA SER A 4 -8.67 11.34 -0.26
C SER A 4 -8.66 12.04 -1.60
N ALA A 5 -7.50 12.09 -2.24
CA ALA A 5 -7.30 12.65 -3.57
C ALA A 5 -6.48 11.68 -4.41
N THR A 6 -6.93 11.42 -5.64
CA THR A 6 -6.16 10.63 -6.61
C THR A 6 -5.86 11.50 -7.82
N TRP A 7 -4.60 11.51 -8.23
CA TRP A 7 -4.10 12.25 -9.39
C TRP A 7 -3.45 11.30 -10.39
N PHE A 8 -3.79 11.48 -11.67
CA PHE A 8 -3.18 10.78 -12.79
C PHE A 8 -2.35 11.82 -13.58
N PRO A 9 -1.02 11.88 -13.39
CA PRO A 9 -0.20 12.96 -13.93
C PRO A 9 -0.20 12.98 -15.46
N PHE A 10 -0.25 11.80 -16.08
CA PHE A 10 -0.41 11.62 -17.52
C PHE A 10 -0.85 10.18 -17.79
N ILE A 11 -1.48 9.96 -18.94
CA ILE A 11 -1.81 8.62 -19.45
C ILE A 11 -1.19 8.51 -20.82
N VAL A 12 -0.26 7.57 -21.00
CA VAL A 12 0.42 7.38 -22.28
C VAL A 12 0.29 5.93 -22.69
N TRP A 13 -0.59 5.69 -23.67
CA TRP A 13 -0.80 4.40 -24.32
C TRP A 13 -1.12 3.26 -23.33
N ARG A 14 -0.10 2.50 -22.92
CA ARG A 14 -0.18 1.35 -22.02
C ARG A 14 0.34 1.65 -20.61
N PHE A 15 0.68 2.90 -20.31
CA PHE A 15 1.21 3.33 -19.02
C PHE A 15 0.25 4.34 -18.37
N ASN A 16 -0.16 4.03 -17.15
CA ASN A 16 -1.12 4.80 -16.37
C ASN A 16 -0.62 4.98 -14.92
N PRO A 17 0.31 5.91 -14.68
CA PRO A 17 0.73 6.24 -13.34
C PRO A 17 -0.40 6.90 -12.55
N SER A 18 -0.50 6.61 -11.26
CA SER A 18 -1.42 7.29 -10.35
C SER A 18 -0.78 7.55 -8.99
N ILE A 19 -1.16 8.68 -8.41
CA ILE A 19 -0.75 9.13 -7.10
C ILE A 19 -2.02 9.27 -6.27
N ARG A 20 -2.15 8.48 -5.20
CA ARG A 20 -3.24 8.60 -4.24
C ARG A 20 -2.69 9.16 -2.94
N LEU A 21 -3.35 10.17 -2.42
CA LEU A 21 -3.12 10.72 -1.09
C LEU A 21 -4.38 10.45 -0.27
N THR A 22 -4.24 9.88 0.90
CA THR A 22 -5.36 9.56 1.79
C THR A 22 -4.94 9.81 3.21
N GLY A 23 -5.73 10.54 3.97
CA GLY A 23 -5.36 10.85 5.34
C GLY A 23 -6.37 11.70 6.07
N PHE A 24 -6.06 11.97 7.32
CA PHE A 24 -6.87 12.78 8.19
C PHE A 24 -6.01 13.58 9.16
N TYR A 25 -6.59 14.65 9.66
CA TYR A 25 -6.05 15.46 10.75
C TYR A 25 -7.18 15.77 11.74
N ALA A 26 -6.88 15.67 13.03
CA ALA A 26 -7.81 15.94 14.10
C ALA A 26 -7.16 16.79 15.21
N GLU A 27 -7.90 17.80 15.66
CA GLU A 27 -7.49 18.65 16.78
C GLU A 27 -8.15 18.13 18.07
N ASN A 28 -7.34 17.84 19.09
CA ASN A 28 -7.76 17.46 20.44
C ASN A 28 -8.51 16.12 20.62
N VAL A 29 -8.78 15.39 19.53
CA VAL A 29 -9.42 14.06 19.57
C VAL A 29 -8.59 13.11 18.72
N MET A 30 -8.21 11.96 19.29
CA MET A 30 -7.46 10.94 18.57
C MET A 30 -8.40 9.90 17.96
N TYR A 31 -8.19 9.56 16.70
CA TYR A 31 -8.99 8.65 15.90
C TYR A 31 -8.15 7.50 15.36
N ASN A 32 -8.78 6.36 15.06
CA ASN A 32 -8.13 5.34 14.23
C ASN A 32 -7.93 5.88 12.81
N PHE A 33 -7.06 5.22 12.03
CA PHE A 33 -6.81 5.63 10.65
C PHE A 33 -8.09 5.52 9.82
N LEU A 34 -8.49 6.64 9.19
CA LEU A 34 -9.77 6.83 8.47
C LEU A 34 -11.02 6.70 9.37
N PRO A 35 -11.28 7.72 10.22
CA PRO A 35 -12.37 7.70 11.21
C PRO A 35 -13.79 7.55 10.65
N SER A 36 -13.97 7.61 9.33
CA SER A 36 -15.26 7.35 8.69
C SER A 36 -15.65 5.87 8.69
N ASP A 37 -14.70 4.95 8.89
CA ASP A 37 -14.94 3.50 8.92
C ASP A 37 -13.99 2.81 9.91
N GLU A 38 -14.51 2.45 11.09
CA GLU A 38 -13.71 1.88 12.19
C GLU A 38 -13.19 0.45 11.91
N ASP A 39 -13.71 -0.22 10.88
CA ASP A 39 -13.29 -1.56 10.47
C ASP A 39 -12.04 -1.52 9.55
N LEU A 40 -11.66 -0.35 9.04
CA LEU A 40 -10.51 -0.18 8.14
C LEU A 40 -9.21 0.02 8.91
N ASN A 41 -8.18 -0.74 8.52
CA ASN A 41 -6.84 -0.66 9.10
C ASN A 41 -5.87 0.04 8.15
N VAL A 42 -4.76 0.55 8.71
CA VAL A 42 -3.65 1.10 7.88
C VAL A 42 -3.17 0.06 6.86
N ALA A 43 -3.16 -1.22 7.24
CA ALA A 43 -2.78 -2.34 6.37
C ALA A 43 -3.66 -2.47 5.10
N ASP A 44 -4.91 -2.00 5.13
CA ASP A 44 -5.80 -2.06 3.95
C ASP A 44 -5.42 -1.02 2.88
N TYR A 45 -4.69 0.03 3.29
CA TYR A 45 -4.25 1.13 2.44
C TYR A 45 -2.74 1.15 2.21
N PHE A 46 -2.00 0.26 2.88
CA PHE A 46 -0.55 0.24 2.91
C PHE A 46 -0.04 -1.17 2.65
N ARG A 47 0.48 -1.41 1.43
CA ARG A 47 0.99 -2.73 1.02
C ARG A 47 2.40 -2.96 1.57
N GLY A 48 2.86 -4.21 1.57
CA GLY A 48 4.26 -4.56 1.86
C GLY A 48 4.61 -4.69 3.33
N TYR A 49 3.62 -4.56 4.22
CA TYR A 49 3.73 -4.89 5.64
C TYR A 49 2.71 -5.98 5.96
N LEU A 50 3.08 -6.92 6.83
CA LEU A 50 2.10 -7.89 7.31
C LEU A 50 1.10 -7.20 8.24
N SER A 51 -0.17 -7.60 8.20
CA SER A 51 -1.21 -7.08 9.11
C SER A 51 -0.85 -7.26 10.60
N ARG A 52 -0.02 -8.25 10.92
CA ARG A 52 0.52 -8.53 12.27
C ARG A 52 1.84 -7.82 12.60
N SER A 53 2.37 -6.98 11.71
CA SER A 53 3.62 -6.25 11.93
C SER A 53 3.48 -5.33 13.14
N SER A 54 4.47 -5.29 14.02
CA SER A 54 4.47 -4.39 15.18
C SER A 54 4.41 -2.93 14.73
N LYS A 55 5.08 -2.59 13.62
CA LYS A 55 5.07 -1.24 13.02
C LYS A 55 3.66 -0.82 12.57
N ILE A 56 2.85 -1.77 12.09
CA ILE A 56 1.45 -1.54 11.73
C ILE A 56 0.58 -1.43 12.99
N ALA A 57 0.80 -2.30 13.98
CA ALA A 57 0.07 -2.28 15.24
C ALA A 57 0.23 -0.94 16.00
N GLU A 58 1.40 -0.33 15.95
CA GLU A 58 1.68 0.97 16.55
C GLU A 58 0.81 2.09 15.93
N VAL A 59 0.64 2.07 14.61
CA VAL A 59 -0.10 3.09 13.85
C VAL A 59 -1.59 2.80 13.69
N ASN A 60 -2.05 1.59 14.04
CA ASN A 60 -3.48 1.24 14.10
C ASN A 60 -4.17 1.71 15.41
N ASN A 61 -3.44 2.38 16.31
CA ASN A 61 -4.01 2.97 17.51
C ASN A 61 -4.66 4.35 17.22
N LYS A 62 -5.19 4.99 18.25
CA LYS A 62 -5.72 6.35 18.14
C LYS A 62 -4.59 7.35 17.84
N LEU A 63 -4.66 7.99 16.68
CA LEU A 63 -3.71 8.99 16.17
C LEU A 63 -4.33 10.39 16.14
N SER A 64 -3.53 11.44 16.27
CA SER A 64 -3.95 12.82 15.99
C SER A 64 -3.91 13.16 14.50
N TYR A 65 -3.02 12.51 13.74
CA TYR A 65 -2.98 12.59 12.29
C TYR A 65 -2.41 11.32 11.68
N GLY A 66 -2.82 11.03 10.45
CA GLY A 66 -2.28 9.95 9.64
C GLY A 66 -2.47 10.24 8.17
N GLY A 67 -1.45 9.97 7.37
CA GLY A 67 -1.48 10.18 5.92
C GLY A 67 -0.70 9.11 5.19
N VAL A 68 -1.27 8.59 4.12
CA VAL A 68 -0.68 7.60 3.22
C VAL A 68 -0.67 8.18 1.82
N MET A 69 0.49 8.04 1.17
CA MET A 69 0.70 8.30 -0.25
C MET A 69 0.97 6.97 -0.94
N ASN A 70 0.14 6.61 -1.91
CA ASN A 70 0.37 5.47 -2.79
C ASN A 70 0.75 5.96 -4.18
N LEU A 71 1.92 5.52 -4.66
CA LEU A 71 2.39 5.74 -6.01
C LEU A 71 2.27 4.43 -6.77
N ASN A 72 1.53 4.44 -7.87
CA ASN A 72 1.28 3.26 -8.71
C ASN A 72 1.74 3.56 -10.13
N MET A 73 2.42 2.61 -10.75
CA MET A 73 2.95 2.70 -12.11
C MET A 73 2.36 1.60 -12.98
N THR A 74 1.04 1.64 -13.18
CA THR A 74 0.35 0.57 -13.90
C THR A 74 0.72 0.53 -15.37
N VAL A 75 1.12 -0.64 -15.85
CA VAL A 75 1.42 -0.95 -17.24
C VAL A 75 0.64 -2.17 -17.72
N ASP A 76 0.25 -2.17 -19.00
CA ASP A 76 -0.05 -3.44 -19.68
C ASP A 76 1.23 -4.27 -19.72
N PHE A 77 1.13 -5.55 -19.39
CA PHE A 77 2.28 -6.45 -19.33
C PHE A 77 2.31 -7.40 -20.53
N ILE A 78 1.55 -8.50 -20.49
CA ILE A 78 1.50 -9.53 -21.54
C ILE A 78 0.03 -9.82 -21.92
N ASP A 79 -0.28 -9.85 -23.22
CA ASP A 79 -1.52 -10.44 -23.74
C ASP A 79 -1.24 -11.90 -24.12
N PHE A 80 -1.74 -12.83 -23.33
CA PHE A 80 -1.57 -14.27 -23.54
C PHE A 80 -2.55 -14.84 -24.59
N GLY A 81 -3.33 -13.99 -25.27
CA GLY A 81 -4.38 -14.40 -26.20
C GLY A 81 -5.66 -14.79 -25.49
N PHE A 82 -5.57 -15.59 -24.43
CA PHE A 82 -6.71 -16.01 -23.58
C PHE A 82 -6.87 -15.15 -22.32
N ALA A 83 -5.84 -14.39 -21.93
CA ALA A 83 -5.82 -13.53 -20.76
C ALA A 83 -5.07 -12.23 -21.04
N LYS A 84 -5.57 -11.11 -20.53
CA LYS A 84 -4.80 -9.87 -20.46
C LYS A 84 -4.14 -9.77 -19.10
N SER A 85 -2.87 -9.40 -19.06
CA SER A 85 -2.16 -9.17 -17.81
C SER A 85 -1.61 -7.75 -17.74
N TYR A 86 -1.49 -7.28 -16.52
CA TYR A 86 -1.03 -5.95 -16.17
C TYR A 86 -0.05 -6.08 -15.01
N ALA A 87 0.89 -5.16 -14.94
CA ALA A 87 1.83 -5.03 -13.85
C ALA A 87 1.78 -3.61 -13.28
N ASN A 88 2.06 -3.49 -11.99
CA ASN A 88 1.99 -2.25 -11.26
C ASN A 88 3.08 -2.25 -10.19
N PRO A 89 4.30 -1.81 -10.53
CA PRO A 89 5.26 -1.39 -9.54
C PRO A 89 4.64 -0.29 -8.68
N PHE A 90 4.81 -0.39 -7.37
CA PHE A 90 4.26 0.56 -6.42
C PHE A 90 5.27 1.01 -5.38
N LEU A 91 5.01 2.19 -4.82
CA LEU A 91 5.70 2.76 -3.66
C LEU A 91 4.63 3.38 -2.75
N ASP A 92 4.54 2.88 -1.53
CA ASP A 92 3.63 3.40 -0.51
C ASP A 92 4.45 4.07 0.60
N VAL A 93 4.04 5.26 1.03
CA VAL A 93 4.69 6.03 2.10
C VAL A 93 3.63 6.57 3.05
N GLY A 94 3.79 6.26 4.34
CA GLY A 94 2.83 6.56 5.39
C GLY A 94 3.49 7.36 6.50
N VAL A 95 2.81 8.38 6.99
CA VAL A 95 3.27 9.19 8.12
C VAL A 95 2.13 9.32 9.12
N PHE A 96 2.40 8.93 10.36
CA PHE A 96 1.40 8.81 11.42
C PHE A 96 1.92 9.48 12.68
N SER A 97 1.04 10.14 13.43
CA SER A 97 1.40 10.66 14.76
C SER A 97 1.68 9.49 15.70
N ASN A 98 2.82 9.49 16.38
CA ASN A 98 3.10 8.49 17.40
C ASN A 98 3.79 9.16 18.60
N PRO A 99 3.10 9.38 19.73
CA PRO A 99 3.68 10.02 20.89
C PRO A 99 4.72 9.14 21.61
N SER A 100 4.81 7.85 21.30
CA SER A 100 5.82 6.94 21.84
C SER A 100 7.19 7.11 21.17
N GLU A 101 7.24 7.74 20.00
CA GLU A 101 8.46 7.99 19.25
C GLU A 101 9.10 9.35 19.61
N PRO A 102 10.44 9.48 19.66
CA PRO A 102 11.12 10.73 20.01
C PRO A 102 10.75 11.92 19.10
N ASN A 103 10.43 11.64 17.85
CA ASN A 103 10.03 12.65 16.86
C ASN A 103 8.51 12.87 16.80
N GLY A 104 7.74 12.21 17.68
CA GLY A 104 6.28 12.28 17.73
C GLY A 104 5.58 11.67 16.52
N ARG A 105 6.29 10.88 15.69
CA ARG A 105 5.80 10.34 14.43
C ARG A 105 6.44 9.00 14.07
N THR A 106 5.64 8.13 13.47
CA THR A 106 6.09 6.90 12.81
C THR A 106 5.98 7.09 11.30
N VAL A 107 7.01 6.65 10.58
CA VAL A 107 7.05 6.65 9.11
C VAL A 107 7.11 5.20 8.65
N LEU A 108 6.23 4.84 7.73
CA LEU A 108 6.21 3.55 7.04
C LEU A 108 6.52 3.79 5.56
N ALA A 109 7.29 2.89 4.97
CA ALA A 109 7.64 2.98 3.55
C ALA A 109 7.77 1.56 2.99
N SER A 110 7.09 1.29 1.88
CA SER A 110 7.17 0.01 1.19
C SER A 110 7.23 0.19 -0.32
N ALA A 111 7.83 -0.78 -0.99
CA ALA A 111 7.79 -0.86 -2.44
C ALA A 111 7.60 -2.30 -2.87
N GLY A 112 7.06 -2.48 -4.07
CA GLY A 112 6.76 -3.81 -4.55
C GLY A 112 6.23 -3.80 -5.97
N MET A 113 5.67 -4.96 -6.32
CA MET A 113 5.05 -5.18 -7.61
C MET A 113 3.73 -5.91 -7.41
N GLU A 114 2.69 -5.36 -8.01
CA GLU A 114 1.37 -5.98 -8.13
C GLU A 114 1.16 -6.39 -9.58
N GLY A 115 0.58 -7.56 -9.81
CA GLY A 115 0.17 -8.03 -11.12
C GLY A 115 -1.26 -8.52 -11.07
N TRP A 116 -2.02 -8.30 -12.15
CA TRP A 116 -3.33 -8.92 -12.31
C TRP A 116 -3.52 -9.50 -13.69
N GLY A 117 -4.19 -10.66 -13.71
CA GLY A 117 -4.61 -11.37 -14.90
C GLY A 117 -6.12 -11.36 -15.01
N VAL A 118 -6.63 -10.99 -16.18
CA VAL A 118 -8.05 -11.02 -16.50
C VAL A 118 -8.25 -11.99 -17.66
N LEU A 119 -8.96 -13.08 -17.40
CA LEU A 119 -9.33 -14.06 -18.42
C LEU A 119 -10.37 -13.44 -19.36
N LYS A 120 -10.13 -13.51 -20.68
CA LYS A 120 -11.10 -12.96 -21.66
C LYS A 120 -12.46 -13.66 -21.60
N ARG A 121 -12.47 -14.96 -21.26
CA ARG A 121 -13.70 -15.76 -21.13
C ARG A 121 -14.46 -15.47 -19.83
N PHE A 122 -13.77 -14.99 -18.80
CA PHE A 122 -14.34 -14.71 -17.48
C PHE A 122 -13.80 -13.36 -16.97
N PRO A 123 -14.17 -12.24 -17.62
CA PRO A 123 -13.64 -10.93 -17.27
C PRO A 123 -14.04 -10.48 -15.86
N SER A 124 -15.11 -11.05 -15.31
CA SER A 124 -15.57 -10.84 -13.93
C SER A 124 -14.71 -11.51 -12.86
N HIS A 125 -13.70 -12.31 -13.24
CA HIS A 125 -12.86 -13.07 -12.31
C HIS A 125 -11.38 -12.67 -12.41
N PRO A 126 -11.02 -11.42 -12.08
CA PRO A 126 -9.62 -11.02 -12.07
C PRO A 126 -8.88 -11.73 -10.94
N MET A 127 -7.69 -12.26 -11.27
CA MET A 127 -6.73 -12.73 -10.28
C MET A 127 -5.68 -11.64 -10.07
N ARG A 128 -5.40 -11.29 -8.82
CA ARG A 128 -4.40 -10.29 -8.44
C ARG A 128 -3.39 -10.92 -7.49
N VAL A 129 -2.12 -10.63 -7.71
CA VAL A 129 -1.01 -11.01 -6.85
C VAL A 129 -0.16 -9.78 -6.58
N ALA A 130 0.15 -9.48 -5.33
CA ALA A 130 1.03 -8.39 -4.96
C ALA A 130 2.14 -8.90 -4.03
N LEU A 131 3.37 -8.50 -4.31
CA LEU A 131 4.52 -8.71 -3.44
C LEU A 131 5.09 -7.35 -3.06
N GLY A 132 5.15 -7.05 -1.78
CA GLY A 132 5.70 -5.80 -1.24
C GLY A 132 6.75 -6.07 -0.17
N PHE A 133 7.67 -5.11 -0.01
CA PHE A 133 8.76 -5.15 0.95
C PHE A 133 8.78 -3.87 1.78
N ASN A 134 9.09 -3.99 3.07
CA ASN A 134 9.38 -2.86 3.94
C ASN A 134 10.74 -2.24 3.56
N LEU A 135 10.71 -0.99 3.11
CA LEU A 135 11.91 -0.30 2.59
C LEU A 135 12.95 0.03 3.67
N PHE A 136 12.52 0.21 4.92
CA PHE A 136 13.47 0.45 6.02
C PHE A 136 14.27 -0.81 6.33
N ASP A 137 13.61 -1.97 6.33
CA ASP A 137 14.27 -3.26 6.55
C ASP A 137 15.21 -3.60 5.38
N VAL A 138 14.78 -3.33 4.14
CA VAL A 138 15.65 -3.45 2.95
C VAL A 138 16.88 -2.55 3.08
N TYR A 139 16.68 -1.30 3.51
CA TYR A 139 17.78 -0.36 3.72
C TYR A 139 18.76 -0.84 4.79
N ASP A 140 18.26 -1.33 5.93
CA ASP A 140 19.10 -1.87 6.99
C ASP A 140 19.83 -3.14 6.57
N ALA A 141 19.20 -4.01 5.78
CA ALA A 141 19.84 -5.20 5.21
C ALA A 141 20.98 -4.82 4.22
N LEU A 142 20.76 -3.81 3.37
CA LEU A 142 21.80 -3.30 2.48
C LEU A 142 22.99 -2.66 3.23
N GLN A 143 22.74 -2.14 4.44
CA GLN A 143 23.79 -1.61 5.33
C GLN A 143 24.43 -2.67 6.23
N GLY A 144 24.00 -3.94 6.13
CA GLY A 144 24.51 -5.02 6.98
C GLY A 144 24.07 -4.93 8.44
N ARG A 145 23.00 -4.19 8.74
CA ARG A 145 22.42 -4.06 10.09
C ARG A 145 21.31 -5.09 10.37
N MET A 146 20.87 -5.79 9.32
CA MET A 146 19.83 -6.81 9.33
C MET A 146 20.21 -7.92 8.35
N GLU A 147 19.83 -9.16 8.62
CA GLU A 147 20.03 -10.23 7.64
C GLU A 147 19.01 -10.12 6.50
N PRO A 148 19.37 -10.40 5.23
CA PRO A 148 18.43 -10.32 4.11
C PRO A 148 17.17 -11.21 4.27
N MET A 149 17.26 -12.28 5.06
CA MET A 149 16.12 -13.16 5.35
C MET A 149 15.15 -12.60 6.40
N GLU A 150 15.57 -11.59 7.16
CA GLU A 150 14.76 -10.92 8.18
C GLU A 150 13.95 -9.76 7.61
N VAL A 151 14.21 -9.36 6.36
CA VAL A 151 13.47 -8.30 5.68
C VAL A 151 11.99 -8.64 5.65
N GLU A 152 11.15 -7.77 6.22
CA GLU A 152 9.71 -7.95 6.17
C GLU A 152 9.18 -7.79 4.74
N TRP A 153 8.36 -8.75 4.32
CA TRP A 153 7.66 -8.75 3.05
C TRP A 153 6.24 -9.29 3.19
N GLU A 154 5.38 -8.88 2.27
CA GLU A 154 3.97 -9.30 2.20
C GLU A 154 3.68 -9.86 0.81
N LEU A 155 3.04 -11.03 0.76
CA LEU A 155 2.42 -11.58 -0.44
C LEU A 155 0.91 -11.60 -0.27
N SER A 156 0.22 -10.86 -1.11
CA SER A 156 -1.24 -10.85 -1.19
C SER A 156 -1.69 -11.53 -2.48
N VAL A 157 -2.65 -12.44 -2.37
CA VAL A 157 -3.30 -13.10 -3.51
C VAL A 157 -4.80 -12.91 -3.36
N CYS A 158 -5.41 -12.28 -4.36
CA CYS A 158 -6.82 -11.95 -4.36
C CYS A 158 -7.50 -12.50 -5.62
N PHE A 159 -8.68 -13.09 -5.43
CA PHE A 159 -9.57 -13.55 -6.48
C PHE A 159 -10.83 -12.71 -6.41
N GLY A 160 -11.00 -11.80 -7.37
CA GLY A 160 -12.22 -11.00 -7.47
C GLY A 160 -13.33 -11.84 -8.12
N LEU A 161 -14.56 -11.62 -7.67
CA LEU A 161 -15.74 -12.16 -8.33
C LEU A 161 -16.81 -11.08 -8.40
N TYR A 162 -17.13 -10.66 -9.62
CA TYR A 162 -18.12 -9.61 -9.89
C TYR A 162 -19.33 -10.25 -10.59
N PHE A 163 -20.53 -10.12 -10.01
CA PHE A 163 -21.80 -10.57 -10.59
C PHE A 163 -22.53 -9.43 -11.30
#